data_AF-A0A7T7KMT2-F1
#
_entry.id   AF-A0A7T7KMT2-F1
#
_cell.length_a   1.000
_cell.length_b   1.000
_cell.length_c   1.000
_cell.angle_alpha   90.00
_cell.angle_beta   90.00
_cell.angle_gamma   90.00
#
_symmetry.space_group_name_H-M   'P 1'
#
loop_
_entity.id
_entity.type
_entity.pdbx_description
1 polymer ?
#
loop_
_entity_poly.entity_id
_entity_poly.type
_entity_poly.pdbx_seq_one_letter_code
_entity_poly.pdbx_strand_id
1 'polypeptide(L)'
;MTLYATLRRFRFTLAFLAVMLVANALAGTFSGELPAHALADWGIGKDAVWSGEIWRFVTATFLSHDRGMLIRQFFFAAAILGYTEWNRGSVSTLVLFFSFDLAASCLLLLGIGLWPDGVGLSAAHDVGMSLGGFGLLGLALSGMRWRFPLLAVVLLMIGLKIAFVFDPLADIGHIIALWTGFLLGLAQLRMSAR
;
A
#
# COMPACT_ATOMS: atom_id res chain seq x y z
N MET A 1 30.11 7.95 1.48
CA MET A 1 28.92 8.63 0.92
C MET A 1 28.58 9.78 1.86
N THR A 2 28.43 11.02 1.37
CA THR A 2 28.13 12.18 2.25
C THR A 2 26.67 12.14 2.71
N LEU A 3 26.35 12.72 3.87
CA LEU A 3 24.97 12.82 4.39
C LEU A 3 24.01 13.40 3.33
N TYR A 4 24.45 14.45 2.64
CA TYR A 4 23.70 15.08 1.55
C TYR A 4 23.39 14.12 0.39
N ALA A 5 24.35 13.25 0.01
CA ALA A 5 24.13 12.25 -1.03
C ALA A 5 23.12 11.18 -0.58
N THR A 6 23.15 10.78 0.69
CA THR A 6 22.16 9.86 1.28
C THR A 6 20.76 10.47 1.28
N LEU A 7 20.62 11.72 1.76
CA LEU A 7 19.34 12.42 1.79
C LEU A 7 18.75 12.62 0.39
N ARG A 8 19.59 12.99 -0.60
CA ARG A 8 19.12 13.10 -2.00
C ARG A 8 18.69 11.78 -2.59
N ARG A 9 19.32 10.67 -2.19
CA ARG A 9 18.98 9.34 -2.70
C ARG A 9 17.63 8.84 -2.22
N PHE A 10 17.25 9.16 -0.98
CA PHE A 10 16.00 8.71 -0.34
C PHE A 10 14.92 9.79 -0.27
N ARG A 11 15.00 10.82 -1.14
CA ARG A 11 14.12 11.99 -1.07
C ARG A 11 12.63 11.65 -1.15
N PHE A 12 12.24 10.63 -1.92
CA PHE A 12 10.83 10.25 -2.01
C PHE A 12 10.38 9.55 -0.72
N THR A 13 11.14 8.58 -0.24
CA THR A 13 10.85 7.88 1.02
C THR A 13 10.75 8.88 2.18
N LEU A 14 11.70 9.80 2.30
CA LEU A 14 11.70 10.82 3.36
C LEU A 14 10.49 11.76 3.24
N ALA A 15 10.18 12.24 2.04
CA ALA A 15 9.01 13.08 1.80
C ALA A 15 7.70 12.34 2.12
N PHE A 16 7.59 11.08 1.71
CA PHE A 16 6.43 10.23 1.97
C PHE A 16 6.20 10.03 3.47
N LEU A 17 7.25 9.68 4.21
CA LEU A 17 7.18 9.51 5.67
C LEU A 17 6.82 10.83 6.36
N ALA A 18 7.37 11.96 5.92
CA ALA A 18 7.04 13.26 6.48
C ALA A 18 5.55 13.60 6.25
N VAL A 19 5.04 13.40 5.03
CA VAL A 19 3.63 13.65 4.69
C VAL A 19 2.72 12.72 5.50
N MET A 20 3.05 11.44 5.62
CA MET A 20 2.31 10.49 6.46
C MET A 20 2.22 10.94 7.92
N LEU A 21 3.34 11.36 8.52
CA LEU A 21 3.35 11.85 9.89
C LEU A 21 2.52 13.12 10.06
N VAL A 22 2.63 14.08 9.13
CA VAL A 22 1.85 15.33 9.16
C VAL A 22 0.36 15.03 8.99
N ALA A 23 -0.03 14.19 8.02
CA ALA A 23 -1.42 13.82 7.78
C ALA A 23 -2.05 13.16 9.01
N ASN A 24 -1.37 12.19 9.63
CA ASN A 24 -1.86 11.54 10.85
C ASN A 24 -1.86 12.45 12.08
N ALA A 25 -0.93 13.41 12.16
CA ALA A 25 -0.96 14.41 13.23
C ALA A 25 -2.18 15.33 13.09
N LEU A 26 -2.47 15.80 11.87
CA LEU A 26 -3.63 16.64 11.58
C LEU A 26 -4.95 15.88 11.75
N ALA A 27 -4.96 14.58 11.46
CA ALA A 27 -6.12 13.72 11.61
C ALA A 27 -6.38 13.25 13.06
N GLY A 28 -5.44 13.51 13.98
CA GLY A 28 -5.58 13.13 15.40
C GLY A 28 -5.17 11.69 15.74
N THR A 29 -4.66 10.92 14.78
CA THR A 29 -4.34 9.49 14.92
C THR A 29 -3.26 9.19 15.98
N PHE A 30 -2.45 10.18 16.37
CA PHE A 30 -1.49 10.02 17.47
C PHE A 30 -2.16 9.91 18.85
N SER A 31 -3.37 10.45 18.98
CA SER A 31 -4.09 10.60 20.25
C SER A 31 -5.37 9.76 20.33
N GLY A 32 -5.80 9.15 19.22
CA GLY A 32 -7.02 8.34 19.15
C GLY A 32 -7.16 7.63 17.82
N GLU A 33 -8.35 7.09 17.57
CA GLU A 33 -8.73 6.52 16.28
C GLU A 33 -9.05 7.62 15.26
N LEU A 34 -8.87 7.31 13.98
CA LEU A 34 -9.26 8.18 12.88
C LEU A 34 -10.78 8.44 12.94
N PRO A 35 -11.23 9.70 13.01
CA PRO A 35 -12.65 9.99 13.07
C PRO A 35 -13.40 9.45 11.85
N ALA A 36 -14.61 8.91 12.07
CA ALA A 36 -15.41 8.31 10.99
C ALA A 36 -15.69 9.27 9.82
N HIS A 37 -15.87 10.57 10.09
CA HIS A 37 -16.04 11.57 9.02
C HIS A 37 -14.77 11.73 8.19
N ALA A 38 -13.58 11.71 8.81
CA ALA A 38 -12.32 11.78 8.08
C ALA A 38 -12.10 10.51 7.24
N LEU A 39 -12.51 9.34 7.74
CA LEU A 39 -12.47 8.10 6.97
C LEU A 39 -13.43 8.14 5.76
N ALA A 40 -14.63 8.68 5.94
CA ALA A 40 -15.61 8.84 4.86
C ALA A 40 -15.14 9.86 3.80
N ASP A 41 -14.60 10.99 4.23
CA ASP A 41 -14.17 12.06 3.32
C ASP A 41 -12.88 11.70 2.58
N TRP A 42 -11.90 11.07 3.27
CA TRP A 42 -10.53 10.92 2.74
C TRP A 42 -10.11 9.47 2.46
N GLY A 43 -10.84 8.48 2.97
CA GLY A 43 -10.56 7.05 2.77
C GLY A 43 -11.00 6.55 1.41
N ILE A 44 -10.53 5.38 1.00
CA ILE A 44 -10.92 4.74 -0.27
C ILE A 44 -12.12 3.83 0.01
N GLY A 45 -13.21 4.05 -0.71
CA GLY A 45 -14.40 3.20 -0.73
C GLY A 45 -14.89 2.98 -2.16
N LYS A 46 -15.98 2.23 -2.31
CA LYS A 46 -16.64 2.02 -3.61
C LYS A 46 -17.09 3.35 -4.22
N ASP A 47 -17.57 4.26 -3.39
CA ASP A 47 -18.02 5.59 -3.78
C ASP A 47 -16.90 6.42 -4.43
N ALA A 48 -15.65 6.35 -3.96
CA ALA A 48 -14.53 7.13 -4.49
C ALA A 48 -14.32 6.99 -6.02
N VAL A 49 -14.61 5.80 -6.58
CA VAL A 49 -14.54 5.57 -8.03
C VAL A 49 -15.82 6.01 -8.74
N TRP A 50 -16.98 5.85 -8.11
CA TRP A 50 -18.29 6.11 -8.70
C TRP A 50 -18.64 7.62 -8.68
N SER A 51 -18.15 8.34 -7.68
CA SER A 51 -18.28 9.80 -7.53
C SER A 51 -17.19 10.57 -8.29
N GLY A 52 -16.18 9.89 -8.83
CA GLY A 52 -15.05 10.53 -9.52
C GLY A 52 -14.02 11.17 -8.58
N GLU A 53 -14.08 10.89 -7.28
CA GLU A 53 -13.16 11.39 -6.25
C GLU A 53 -11.82 10.64 -6.25
N ILE A 54 -11.17 10.59 -7.41
CA ILE A 54 -9.90 9.85 -7.61
C ILE A 54 -8.76 10.35 -6.72
N TRP A 55 -8.87 11.55 -6.16
CA TRP A 55 -7.90 12.10 -5.23
C TRP A 55 -7.82 11.29 -3.92
N ARG A 56 -8.89 10.56 -3.55
CA ARG A 56 -8.97 9.72 -2.35
C ARG A 56 -7.97 8.57 -2.38
N PHE A 57 -7.58 8.09 -3.56
CA PHE A 57 -6.50 7.12 -3.73
C PHE A 57 -5.15 7.66 -3.24
N VAL A 58 -4.93 8.97 -3.39
CA VAL A 58 -3.69 9.62 -2.94
C VAL A 58 -3.78 9.99 -1.48
N THR A 59 -4.91 10.52 -1.00
CA THR A 59 -5.00 10.98 0.39
C THR A 59 -5.10 9.85 1.40
N ALA A 60 -5.87 8.81 1.09
CA ALA A 60 -6.03 7.65 1.97
C ALA A 60 -4.69 6.97 2.25
N THR A 61 -3.78 6.96 1.26
CA THR A 61 -2.42 6.43 1.39
C THR A 61 -1.69 6.95 2.63
N PHE A 62 -1.91 8.21 3.02
CA PHE A 62 -1.16 8.86 4.08
C PHE A 62 -1.82 8.80 5.45
N LEU A 63 -3.03 8.23 5.56
CA LEU A 63 -3.79 8.13 6.81
C LEU A 63 -3.69 6.71 7.40
N SER A 64 -3.88 6.61 8.71
CA SER A 64 -3.94 5.36 9.45
C SER A 64 -5.16 5.37 10.39
N HIS A 65 -5.77 4.22 10.62
CA HIS A 65 -6.93 4.08 11.53
C HIS A 65 -6.58 4.39 12.98
N ASP A 66 -5.37 4.02 13.41
CA ASP A 66 -4.92 4.18 14.78
C ASP A 66 -3.40 4.31 14.87
N ARG A 67 -2.90 4.69 16.06
CA ARG A 67 -1.46 4.84 16.32
C ARG A 67 -0.66 3.55 16.07
N GLY A 68 -1.21 2.39 16.40
CA GLY A 68 -0.58 1.10 16.16
C GLY A 68 -0.41 0.82 14.67
N MET A 69 -1.45 1.09 13.87
CA MET A 69 -1.39 1.02 12.41
C MET A 69 -0.36 2.00 11.84
N LEU A 70 -0.34 3.25 12.32
CA LEU A 70 0.64 4.26 11.90
C LEU A 70 2.08 3.77 12.13
N ILE A 71 2.38 3.23 13.31
CA ILE A 71 3.73 2.72 13.62
C ILE A 71 4.11 1.59 12.65
N ARG A 72 3.22 0.62 12.43
CA ARG A 72 3.46 -0.50 11.51
C ARG A 72 3.68 0.01 10.08
N GLN A 73 2.83 0.91 9.61
CA GLN A 73 2.92 1.50 8.27
C GLN A 73 4.17 2.37 8.10
N PHE A 74 4.57 3.12 9.12
CA PHE A 74 5.78 3.94 9.06
C PHE A 74 7.03 3.08 8.83
N PHE A 75 7.20 2.01 9.61
CA PHE A 75 8.34 1.10 9.44
C PHE A 75 8.25 0.31 8.13
N PHE A 76 7.06 -0.14 7.74
CA PHE A 76 6.86 -0.82 6.47
C PHE A 76 7.17 0.09 5.28
N ALA A 77 6.65 1.32 5.27
CA ALA A 77 6.94 2.37 4.29
C ALA A 77 8.44 2.62 4.18
N ALA A 78 9.09 2.89 5.32
CA ALA A 78 10.52 3.18 5.36
C ALA A 78 11.34 2.04 4.75
N ALA A 79 11.00 0.78 5.06
CA ALA A 79 11.67 -0.39 4.54
C ALA A 79 11.43 -0.57 3.03
N ILE A 80 10.18 -0.60 2.59
CA ILE A 80 9.86 -0.99 1.22
C ILE A 80 10.06 0.13 0.20
N LEU A 81 9.70 1.37 0.55
CA LEU A 81 9.98 2.53 -0.29
C LEU A 81 11.49 2.77 -0.34
N GLY A 82 12.17 2.69 0.81
CA GLY A 82 13.62 2.84 0.89
C GLY A 82 14.34 1.79 0.04
N TYR A 83 13.98 0.51 0.18
CA TYR A 83 14.54 -0.55 -0.66
C TYR A 83 14.30 -0.29 -2.15
N THR A 84 13.07 0.06 -2.54
CA THR A 84 12.74 0.28 -3.94
C THR A 84 13.48 1.50 -4.49
N GLU A 85 13.51 2.61 -3.75
CA GLU A 85 14.19 3.85 -4.13
C GLU A 85 15.70 3.66 -4.20
N TRP A 86 16.28 2.84 -3.33
CA TRP A 86 17.70 2.47 -3.44
C TRP A 86 18.03 1.80 -4.77
N ASN A 87 17.15 0.91 -5.24
CA ASN A 87 17.39 0.08 -6.43
C ASN A 87 16.90 0.72 -7.74
N ARG A 88 15.88 1.59 -7.69
CA ARG A 88 15.19 2.11 -8.89
C ARG A 88 15.15 3.65 -8.98
N GLY A 89 15.58 4.35 -7.92
CA GLY A 89 15.53 5.81 -7.83
C GLY A 89 14.15 6.36 -7.47
N SER A 90 14.11 7.61 -7.00
CA SER A 90 12.93 8.24 -6.40
C SER A 90 11.70 8.27 -7.31
N VAL A 91 11.89 8.64 -8.58
CA VAL A 91 10.79 8.82 -9.55
C VAL A 91 10.15 7.46 -9.86
N SER A 92 10.97 6.44 -10.11
CA SER A 92 10.48 5.08 -10.35
C SER A 92 9.72 4.55 -9.15
N THR A 93 10.23 4.77 -7.93
CA THR A 93 9.53 4.35 -6.70
C THR A 93 8.20 5.05 -6.54
N LEU A 94 8.15 6.37 -6.73
CA LEU A 94 6.91 7.16 -6.72
C LEU A 94 5.88 6.59 -7.70
N VAL A 95 6.28 6.41 -8.96
CA VAL A 95 5.38 5.93 -10.03
C VAL A 95 4.90 4.51 -9.73
N LEU A 96 5.81 3.59 -9.37
CA LEU A 96 5.45 2.20 -9.10
C LEU A 96 4.56 2.08 -7.86
N PHE A 97 4.87 2.82 -6.79
CA PHE A 97 4.08 2.84 -5.57
C PHE A 97 2.62 3.22 -5.88
N PHE A 98 2.40 4.40 -6.47
CA PHE A 98 1.04 4.86 -6.77
C PHE A 98 0.35 4.04 -7.86
N SER A 99 1.10 3.49 -8.82
CA SER A 99 0.53 2.59 -9.83
C SER A 99 0.00 1.30 -9.20
N PHE A 100 0.75 0.69 -8.29
CA PHE A 100 0.29 -0.51 -7.60
C PHE A 100 -0.86 -0.22 -6.65
N ASP A 101 -0.79 0.89 -5.93
CA ASP A 101 -1.84 1.33 -5.01
C ASP A 101 -3.18 1.52 -5.74
N LEU A 102 -3.16 2.29 -6.83
CA LEU A 102 -4.32 2.54 -7.67
C LEU A 102 -4.82 1.25 -8.33
N ALA A 103 -3.93 0.46 -8.96
CA ALA A 103 -4.33 -0.75 -9.66
C ALA A 103 -4.94 -1.80 -8.72
N ALA A 104 -4.32 -2.04 -7.57
CA ALA A 104 -4.82 -2.99 -6.58
C ALA A 104 -6.15 -2.53 -5.98
N SER A 105 -6.26 -1.24 -5.65
CA SER A 105 -7.49 -0.64 -5.14
C SER A 105 -8.62 -0.75 -6.16
N CYS A 106 -8.37 -0.40 -7.44
CA CYS A 106 -9.38 -0.54 -8.50
C CYS A 106 -9.82 -2.00 -8.70
N LEU A 107 -8.89 -2.96 -8.68
CA LEU A 107 -9.21 -4.38 -8.78
C LEU A 107 -10.05 -4.88 -7.59
N LEU A 108 -9.69 -4.46 -6.37
CA LEU A 108 -10.44 -4.78 -5.15
C LEU A 108 -11.86 -4.20 -5.22
N LEU A 109 -11.99 -2.91 -5.53
CA LEU A 109 -13.28 -2.22 -5.60
C LEU A 109 -14.17 -2.76 -6.73
N LEU A 110 -13.58 -3.15 -7.86
CA LEU A 110 -14.30 -3.85 -8.93
C LEU A 110 -14.85 -5.19 -8.42
N GLY A 111 -14.04 -5.97 -7.71
CA GLY A 111 -14.46 -7.23 -7.10
C GLY A 111 -15.63 -7.04 -6.12
N ILE A 112 -15.54 -6.02 -5.26
CA ILE A 112 -16.61 -5.65 -4.32
C ILE A 112 -17.87 -5.20 -5.07
N GLY A 113 -17.72 -4.40 -6.12
CA GLY A 113 -18.83 -3.91 -6.93
C GLY A 113 -19.60 -5.00 -7.66
N LEU A 114 -18.94 -6.12 -7.97
CA LEU A 114 -19.54 -7.29 -8.63
C LEU A 114 -20.09 -8.33 -7.64
N TRP A 115 -19.76 -8.21 -6.34
CA TRP A 115 -20.19 -9.16 -5.32
C TRP A 115 -21.57 -8.80 -4.75
N PRO A 116 -22.45 -9.78 -4.45
CA PRO A 116 -23.72 -9.50 -3.78
C PRO A 116 -23.50 -8.82 -2.42
N ASP A 117 -24.17 -7.69 -2.19
CA ASP A 117 -23.94 -6.83 -1.02
C ASP A 117 -24.56 -7.35 0.28
N GLY A 118 -24.41 -8.64 0.57
CA GLY A 118 -24.98 -9.29 1.75
C GLY A 118 -24.27 -8.99 3.07
N VAL A 119 -23.10 -8.34 3.02
CA VAL A 119 -22.20 -8.16 4.18
C VAL A 119 -21.73 -6.71 4.39
N GLY A 120 -22.28 -5.74 3.65
CA GLY A 120 -21.99 -4.31 3.84
C GLY A 120 -20.60 -3.85 3.36
N LEU A 121 -19.89 -4.66 2.58
CA LEU A 121 -18.59 -4.33 1.98
C LEU A 121 -18.66 -3.07 1.11
N SER A 122 -19.81 -2.78 0.52
CA SER A 122 -19.99 -1.64 -0.38
C SER A 122 -19.90 -0.27 0.32
N ALA A 123 -20.19 -0.21 1.62
CA ALA A 123 -20.16 0.99 2.45
C ALA A 123 -18.84 1.14 3.24
N ALA A 124 -17.98 0.12 3.18
CA ALA A 124 -16.71 0.11 3.88
C ALA A 124 -15.70 1.05 3.20
N HIS A 125 -14.90 1.71 4.04
CA HIS A 125 -13.84 2.62 3.65
C HIS A 125 -12.55 2.17 4.32
N ASP A 126 -11.44 2.30 3.61
CA ASP A 126 -10.12 1.99 4.15
C ASP A 126 -9.12 3.11 3.91
N VAL A 127 -8.07 3.13 4.73
CA VAL A 127 -6.94 4.06 4.61
C VAL A 127 -5.62 3.31 4.75
N GLY A 128 -4.59 3.90 4.19
CA GLY A 128 -3.23 3.48 4.39
C GLY A 128 -2.49 3.12 3.12
N MET A 129 -1.18 3.30 3.19
CA MET A 129 -0.24 3.05 2.09
C MET A 129 -0.11 1.58 1.64
N SER A 130 -0.76 0.66 2.35
CA SER A 130 -0.32 -0.73 2.41
C SER A 130 -0.42 -1.44 1.06
N LEU A 131 -1.40 -1.10 0.21
CA LEU A 131 -1.55 -1.68 -1.13
C LEU A 131 -0.36 -1.34 -2.02
N GLY A 132 -0.02 -0.06 -2.17
CA GLY A 132 1.20 0.34 -2.89
C GLY A 132 2.46 -0.33 -2.31
N GLY A 133 2.54 -0.47 -0.99
CA GLY A 133 3.65 -1.14 -0.31
C GLY A 133 3.76 -2.64 -0.61
N PHE A 134 2.65 -3.38 -0.57
CA PHE A 134 2.61 -4.80 -0.92
C PHE A 134 2.90 -5.03 -2.41
N GLY A 135 2.47 -4.12 -3.29
CA GLY A 135 2.88 -4.13 -4.70
C GLY A 135 4.39 -4.00 -4.87
N LEU A 136 5.01 -3.05 -4.18
CA LEU A 136 6.48 -2.94 -4.18
C LEU A 136 7.17 -4.15 -3.55
N LEU A 137 6.61 -4.75 -2.49
CA LEU A 137 7.12 -5.97 -1.88
C LEU A 137 7.09 -7.13 -2.89
N GLY A 138 5.98 -7.36 -3.58
CA GLY A 138 5.88 -8.38 -4.60
C GLY A 138 6.90 -8.18 -5.71
N LEU A 139 7.02 -6.93 -6.18
CA LEU A 139 8.01 -6.56 -7.19
C LEU A 139 9.45 -6.85 -6.71
N ALA A 140 9.78 -6.48 -5.46
CA ALA A 140 11.09 -6.75 -4.87
C ALA A 140 11.39 -8.26 -4.78
N LEU A 141 10.43 -9.04 -4.30
CA LEU A 141 10.56 -10.49 -4.16
C LEU A 141 10.83 -11.18 -5.48
N SER A 142 10.22 -10.73 -6.59
CA SER A 142 10.36 -11.36 -7.91
C SER A 142 11.81 -11.45 -8.42
N GLY A 143 12.66 -10.51 -7.99
CA GLY A 143 14.08 -10.42 -8.36
C GLY A 143 15.02 -11.23 -7.46
N MET A 144 14.51 -11.84 -6.38
CA MET A 144 15.33 -12.56 -5.40
C MET A 144 15.54 -14.02 -5.80
N ARG A 145 16.68 -14.60 -5.42
CA ARG A 145 17.00 -16.03 -5.65
C ARG A 145 15.94 -16.96 -5.04
N TRP A 146 15.43 -16.61 -3.86
CA TRP A 146 14.44 -17.37 -3.09
C TRP A 146 13.01 -16.84 -3.24
N ARG A 147 12.69 -16.24 -4.40
CA ARG A 147 11.42 -15.55 -4.64
C ARG A 147 10.15 -16.33 -4.29
N PHE A 148 10.06 -17.62 -4.63
CA PHE A 148 8.86 -18.41 -4.35
C PHE A 148 8.73 -18.79 -2.87
N PRO A 149 9.78 -19.30 -2.19
CA PRO A 149 9.70 -19.50 -0.74
C PRO A 149 9.41 -18.22 0.05
N LEU A 150 10.03 -17.09 -0.32
CA LEU A 150 9.77 -15.82 0.35
C LEU A 150 8.33 -15.33 0.11
N LEU A 151 7.82 -15.47 -1.12
CA LEU A 151 6.42 -15.19 -1.42
C LEU A 151 5.47 -16.06 -0.58
N ALA A 152 5.77 -17.37 -0.46
CA ALA A 152 4.97 -18.29 0.35
C ALA A 152 4.97 -17.90 1.84
N VAL A 153 6.12 -17.46 2.38
CA VAL A 153 6.21 -16.95 3.75
C VAL A 153 5.36 -15.70 3.93
N VAL A 154 5.42 -14.74 3.01
CA VAL A 154 4.59 -13.52 3.09
C VAL A 154 3.09 -13.86 3.02
N LEU A 155 2.70 -14.74 2.09
CA LEU A 155 1.31 -15.21 1.99
C LEU A 155 0.86 -15.94 3.27
N LEU A 156 1.73 -16.75 3.88
CA LEU A 156 1.46 -17.39 5.16
C LEU A 156 1.27 -16.36 6.27
N MET A 157 2.09 -15.30 6.33
CA MET A 157 1.92 -14.23 7.32
C MET A 157 0.61 -13.47 7.15
N ILE A 158 0.20 -13.18 5.90
CA ILE A 158 -1.13 -12.61 5.60
C ILE A 158 -2.22 -13.59 6.07
N GLY A 159 -2.09 -14.88 5.75
CA GLY A 159 -3.03 -15.93 6.17
C GLY A 159 -3.16 -16.06 7.68
N LEU A 160 -2.05 -15.98 8.42
CA LEU A 160 -2.07 -15.95 9.88
C LEU A 160 -2.77 -14.69 10.39
N LYS A 161 -2.50 -13.51 9.81
CA LYS A 161 -3.21 -12.29 10.18
C LYS A 161 -4.71 -12.43 9.99
N ILE A 162 -5.15 -12.94 8.83
CA ILE A 162 -6.56 -13.22 8.53
C ILE A 162 -7.19 -14.13 9.59
N ALA A 163 -6.46 -15.16 10.03
CA ALA A 163 -6.96 -16.12 11.02
C ALA A 163 -7.20 -15.49 12.41
N PHE A 164 -6.49 -14.42 12.77
CA PHE A 164 -6.66 -13.73 14.05
C PHE A 164 -7.55 -12.49 13.97
N VAL A 165 -7.40 -11.70 12.90
CA VAL A 165 -8.12 -10.43 12.69
C VAL A 165 -8.39 -10.27 11.19
N PHE A 166 -9.57 -10.69 10.76
CA PHE A 166 -9.98 -10.54 9.37
C PHE A 166 -10.42 -9.10 9.07
N ASP A 167 -9.75 -8.47 8.12
CA ASP A 167 -10.12 -7.18 7.54
C ASP A 167 -10.28 -7.38 6.02
N PRO A 168 -11.52 -7.51 5.52
CA PRO A 168 -11.75 -7.88 4.13
C PRO A 168 -11.08 -6.95 3.11
N LEU A 169 -11.08 -5.64 3.35
CA LEU A 169 -10.53 -4.67 2.40
C LEU A 169 -9.02 -4.77 2.37
N ALA A 170 -8.39 -4.70 3.55
CA ALA A 170 -6.95 -4.76 3.66
C ALA A 170 -6.39 -6.12 3.22
N ASP A 171 -6.97 -7.23 3.68
CA ASP A 171 -6.41 -8.57 3.46
C ASP A 171 -6.50 -9.01 2.00
N ILE A 172 -7.66 -8.83 1.37
CA ILE A 172 -7.84 -9.15 -0.05
C ILE A 172 -6.98 -8.18 -0.89
N GLY A 173 -6.98 -6.90 -0.53
CA GLY A 173 -6.15 -5.89 -1.17
C GLY A 173 -4.66 -6.22 -1.12
N HIS A 174 -4.13 -6.67 0.03
CA HIS A 174 -2.72 -7.06 0.19
C HIS A 174 -2.36 -8.22 -0.74
N ILE A 175 -3.23 -9.22 -0.86
CA ILE A 175 -3.02 -10.37 -1.76
C ILE A 175 -3.00 -9.90 -3.22
N ILE A 176 -3.98 -9.08 -3.63
CA ILE A 176 -4.05 -8.53 -4.99
C ILE A 176 -2.80 -7.71 -5.31
N ALA A 177 -2.42 -6.79 -4.43
CA ALA A 177 -1.27 -5.92 -4.62
C ALA A 177 0.04 -6.71 -4.71
N LEU A 178 0.26 -7.64 -3.77
CA LEU A 178 1.44 -8.50 -3.73
C LEU A 178 1.61 -9.29 -5.04
N TRP A 179 0.55 -9.92 -5.53
CA TRP A 179 0.59 -10.65 -6.78
C TRP A 179 0.79 -9.75 -8.00
N THR A 180 0.13 -8.59 -8.05
CA THR A 180 0.29 -7.61 -9.13
C THR A 180 1.76 -7.19 -9.26
N GLY A 181 2.41 -6.88 -8.13
CA GLY A 181 3.83 -6.55 -8.09
C GLY A 181 4.74 -7.70 -8.50
N PHE A 182 4.48 -8.89 -7.95
CA PHE A 182 5.29 -10.08 -8.22
C PHE A 182 5.25 -10.49 -9.70
N LEU A 183 4.05 -10.50 -10.30
CA LEU A 183 3.85 -10.84 -11.71
C LEU A 183 4.49 -9.82 -12.65
N LEU A 184 4.35 -8.52 -12.35
CA LEU A 184 5.03 -7.46 -13.13
C LEU A 184 6.56 -7.67 -13.10
N GLY A 185 7.11 -7.96 -11.92
CA GLY A 185 8.54 -8.20 -11.77
C GLY A 185 9.03 -9.45 -12.53
N LEU A 186 8.25 -10.54 -12.53
CA LEU A 186 8.55 -11.71 -13.36
C LEU A 186 8.50 -11.39 -14.86
N ALA A 187 7.53 -10.59 -15.29
CA ALA A 187 7.43 -10.14 -16.69
C ALA A 187 8.65 -9.29 -17.09
N GLN A 188 9.08 -8.36 -16.23
CA GLN A 188 10.29 -7.54 -16.44
C GLN A 188 11.53 -8.41 -16.62
N LEU A 189 11.74 -9.41 -15.75
CA LEU A 189 12.88 -10.33 -15.85
C LEU A 189 12.88 -11.14 -17.15
N ARG A 190 11.69 -11.56 -17.63
CA ARG A 190 11.58 -12.28 -18.90
C ARG A 190 11.90 -11.40 -20.10
N MET A 191 11.50 -10.12 -20.06
CA MET A 191 11.78 -9.18 -21.14
C MET A 191 13.27 -8.81 -21.22
N SER A 192 13.96 -8.70 -20.07
CA SER A 192 15.40 -8.41 -20.03
C SER A 192 16.30 -9.59 -20.40
N ALA A 193 15.76 -10.81 -20.45
CA ALA A 193 16.48 -12.01 -20.85
C ALA A 193 16.36 -12.33 -22.35
N ARG A 194 15.57 -11.55 -23.10
CA ARG A 194 15.45 -11.59 -24.55
C ARG A 194 16.33 -10.51 -25.16
#